data_AF-A0A2A2WBI7-F1
#
_entry.id   AF-A0A2A2WBI7-F1
#
_cell.length_a   1.000
_cell.length_b   1.000
_cell.length_c   1.000
_cell.angle_alpha   90.00
_cell.angle_beta   90.00
_cell.angle_gamma   90.00
#
_symmetry.space_group_name_H-M   'P 1'
#
loop_
_entity.id
_entity.type
_entity.pdbx_description
1 polymer ?
#
loop_
_entity_poly.entity_id
_entity_poly.type
_entity_poly.pdbx_seq_one_letter_code
_entity_poly.pdbx_strand_id
1 'polypeptide(L)'
;MNDLDGQPPPLNPFAPTSHLGSLDVEEAASKSAEFSNLRIIVSVIAAVTASGGLFGIVLSAVAVGSIQLFGGMSDFGTDVLPLLWAVAFATAAGLVIAGVGSAIFVPLGFLLASSLRPSGPPTWDRRSINKFGAICGFLSGWIPTIFLTGSGISGVLVGLIPAAFAAVVAPLLLRRLLR
;
A
#
# COMPACT_ATOMS: atom_id res chain seq x y z
N MET A 1 -5.98 -5.50 56.40
CA MET A 1 -5.25 -6.04 55.24
C MET A 1 -4.61 -4.83 54.60
N ASN A 2 -3.27 -4.80 54.53
CA ASN A 2 -2.48 -3.59 54.33
C ASN A 2 -2.81 -2.82 53.05
N ASP A 3 -3.16 -1.55 53.22
CA ASP A 3 -2.98 -0.50 52.21
C ASP A 3 -1.48 -0.21 52.10
N LEU A 4 -0.86 -0.71 51.03
CA LEU A 4 0.48 -0.32 50.60
C LEU A 4 0.39 0.14 49.15
N ASP A 5 0.97 1.33 48.94
CA ASP A 5 1.29 1.99 47.67
C ASP A 5 0.13 2.71 46.98
N GLY A 6 0.20 4.04 47.02
CA GLY A 6 -0.68 5.01 46.35
C GLY A 6 -0.60 4.97 44.83
N GLN A 7 -0.81 3.80 44.24
CA GLN A 7 -0.93 3.60 42.81
C GLN A 7 -2.40 3.79 42.43
N PRO A 8 -2.74 4.74 41.54
CA PRO A 8 -4.13 4.92 41.13
C PRO A 8 -4.64 3.61 40.49
N PRO A 9 -5.89 3.21 40.75
CA PRO A 9 -6.44 1.97 40.22
C PRO A 9 -6.37 1.96 38.70
N PRO A 10 -6.13 0.79 38.06
CA PRO A 10 -6.07 0.70 36.61
C PRO A 10 -7.40 1.18 36.00
N LEU A 11 -7.32 2.21 35.15
CA LEU A 11 -8.47 2.85 34.54
C LEU A 11 -9.26 1.87 33.66
N ASN A 12 -10.55 1.77 33.93
CA ASN A 12 -11.49 0.98 33.15
C ASN A 12 -11.75 1.68 31.79
N PRO A 13 -11.45 1.03 30.65
CA PRO A 13 -11.62 1.62 29.32
C PRO A 13 -13.10 1.81 28.90
N PHE A 14 -14.06 1.35 29.71
CA PHE A 14 -15.49 1.48 29.44
C PHE A 14 -16.21 2.51 30.34
N ALA A 15 -15.48 3.24 31.18
CA ALA A 15 -16.07 4.30 32.00
C ALA A 15 -16.34 5.56 31.15
N PRO A 16 -17.55 6.17 31.20
CA PRO A 16 -17.83 7.40 30.48
C PRO A 16 -17.06 8.56 31.13
N THR A 17 -16.03 9.07 30.46
CA THR A 17 -15.17 10.14 30.96
C THR A 17 -15.72 11.51 30.59
N SER A 18 -16.75 11.98 31.30
CA SER A 18 -17.29 13.34 31.15
C SER A 18 -16.47 14.43 31.87
N HIS A 19 -15.40 14.07 32.58
CA HIS A 19 -14.67 15.00 33.47
C HIS A 19 -13.14 15.00 33.30
N LEU A 20 -12.59 14.34 32.30
CA LEU A 20 -11.16 14.42 32.01
C LEU A 20 -10.93 15.44 30.90
N GLY A 21 -10.14 16.47 31.23
CA GLY A 21 -9.84 17.59 30.37
C GLY A 21 -9.25 17.13 29.04
N SER A 22 -9.37 17.99 28.03
CA SER A 22 -8.90 17.80 26.66
C SER A 22 -7.44 17.34 26.52
N LEU A 23 -6.63 17.48 27.58
CA LEU A 23 -5.23 17.08 27.64
C LEU A 23 -5.01 15.56 27.62
N ASP A 24 -5.88 14.78 28.27
CA ASP A 24 -5.66 13.33 28.40
C ASP A 24 -6.18 12.53 27.19
N VAL A 25 -7.10 13.12 26.41
CA VAL A 25 -7.48 12.59 25.08
C VAL A 25 -6.35 12.79 24.09
N GLU A 26 -5.61 13.90 24.22
CA GLU A 26 -4.42 14.19 23.42
C GLU A 26 -3.26 13.24 23.79
N GLU A 27 -3.14 12.84 25.06
CA GLU A 27 -2.14 11.87 25.52
C GLU A 27 -2.51 10.40 25.20
N ALA A 28 -3.80 10.05 25.18
CA ALA A 28 -4.27 8.78 24.63
C ALA A 28 -4.15 8.72 23.09
N ALA A 29 -4.25 9.87 22.42
CA ALA A 29 -3.96 10.03 21.00
C ALA A 29 -2.44 10.07 20.70
N SER A 30 -1.61 10.53 21.63
CA SER A 30 -0.15 10.65 21.50
C SER A 30 0.60 9.31 21.57
N LYS A 31 -0.09 8.23 21.94
CA LYS A 31 0.33 6.85 21.59
C LYS A 31 0.25 6.57 20.07
N SER A 32 0.04 7.58 19.24
CA SER A 32 0.42 7.58 17.84
C SER A 32 1.92 7.31 17.73
N ALA A 33 2.29 6.06 17.44
CA ALA A 33 3.67 5.69 17.13
C ALA A 33 4.26 6.71 16.14
N GLU A 34 5.23 7.50 16.60
CA GLU A 34 5.97 8.43 15.75
C GLU A 34 6.70 7.59 14.68
N PHE A 35 6.10 7.51 13.49
CA PHE A 35 6.71 6.81 12.39
C PHE A 35 7.82 7.69 11.82
N SER A 36 9.07 7.22 11.94
CA SER A 36 10.19 7.85 11.25
C SER A 36 9.87 8.04 9.76
N ASN A 37 10.12 9.25 9.24
CA ASN A 37 9.85 9.62 7.85
C ASN A 37 10.45 8.61 6.84
N LEU A 38 11.66 8.12 7.12
CA LEU A 38 12.33 7.12 6.28
C LEU A 38 11.57 5.79 6.30
N ARG A 39 11.08 5.36 7.47
CA ARG A 39 10.26 4.15 7.61
C ARG A 39 8.97 4.25 6.80
N ILE A 40 8.32 5.42 6.77
CA ILE A 40 7.12 5.65 5.96
C ILE A 40 7.44 5.50 4.48
N ILE A 41 8.46 6.23 3.99
CA ILE A 41 8.86 6.20 2.58
C ILE A 41 9.20 4.78 2.12
N VAL A 42 10.05 4.07 2.87
CA VAL A 42 10.46 2.70 2.52
C VAL A 42 9.27 1.73 2.58
N SER A 43 8.39 1.85 3.58
CA SER A 43 7.20 0.98 3.69
C SER A 43 6.22 1.20 2.54
N VAL A 44 6.06 2.44 2.08
CA VAL A 44 5.20 2.78 0.94
C VAL A 44 5.80 2.27 -0.36
N ILE A 45 7.10 2.47 -0.59
CA ILE A 45 7.80 1.91 -1.76
C ILE A 45 7.66 0.39 -1.78
N ALA A 46 7.93 -0.29 -0.66
CA ALA A 46 7.79 -1.74 -0.55
C ALA A 46 6.36 -2.21 -0.83
N ALA A 47 5.34 -1.54 -0.27
CA ALA A 47 3.95 -1.88 -0.48
C ALA A 47 3.50 -1.69 -1.94
N VAL A 48 3.89 -0.59 -2.57
CA VAL A 48 3.54 -0.30 -3.97
C VAL A 48 4.26 -1.28 -4.90
N THR A 49 5.54 -1.54 -4.66
CA THR A 49 6.33 -2.51 -5.42
C THR A 49 5.70 -3.91 -5.34
N ALA A 50 5.40 -4.36 -4.12
CA ALA A 50 4.74 -5.64 -3.89
C ALA A 50 3.35 -5.71 -4.53
N SER A 51 2.60 -4.60 -4.57
CA SER A 51 1.30 -4.56 -5.27
C SER A 51 1.45 -4.76 -6.78
N GLY A 52 2.52 -4.26 -7.42
CA GLY A 52 2.81 -4.51 -8.82
C GLY A 52 3.12 -5.97 -9.10
N GLY A 53 3.93 -6.61 -8.24
CA GLY A 53 4.18 -8.06 -8.33
C GLY A 53 2.90 -8.88 -8.18
N LEU A 54 2.07 -8.55 -7.19
CA LEU A 54 0.78 -9.21 -6.98
C LEU A 54 -0.15 -9.05 -8.19
N PHE A 55 -0.16 -7.87 -8.82
CA PHE A 55 -0.93 -7.64 -10.03
C PHE A 55 -0.47 -8.56 -11.18
N GLY A 56 0.85 -8.76 -11.34
CA GLY A 56 1.40 -9.73 -12.28
C GLY A 56 0.86 -11.14 -12.06
N ILE A 57 0.84 -11.60 -10.80
CA ILE A 57 0.28 -12.91 -10.42
C ILE A 57 -1.21 -13.00 -10.78
N VAL A 58 -1.99 -11.95 -10.47
CA VAL A 58 -3.43 -11.91 -10.77
C VAL A 58 -3.68 -11.97 -12.28
N LEU A 59 -2.93 -11.21 -13.07
CA LEU A 59 -3.04 -11.25 -14.53
C LEU A 59 -2.70 -12.63 -15.08
N SER A 60 -1.64 -13.26 -14.57
CA SER A 60 -1.30 -14.62 -14.98
C SER A 60 -2.39 -15.61 -14.58
N ALA A 61 -2.95 -15.53 -13.37
CA ALA A 61 -4.05 -16.40 -12.97
C ALA A 61 -5.29 -16.23 -13.87
N VAL A 62 -5.62 -15.00 -14.26
CA VAL A 62 -6.72 -14.72 -15.19
C VAL A 62 -6.44 -15.30 -16.57
N ALA A 63 -5.22 -15.13 -17.10
CA ALA A 63 -4.82 -15.70 -18.39
C ALA A 63 -4.83 -17.23 -18.38
N VAL A 64 -4.36 -17.85 -17.30
CA VAL A 64 -4.38 -19.30 -17.12
C VAL A 64 -5.80 -19.82 -17.00
N GLY A 65 -6.63 -19.14 -16.20
CA GLY A 65 -8.04 -19.50 -16.04
C GLY A 65 -8.84 -19.37 -17.34
N SER A 66 -8.56 -18.36 -18.17
CA SER A 66 -9.23 -18.23 -19.47
C SER A 66 -8.81 -19.34 -20.44
N ILE A 67 -7.53 -19.72 -20.46
CA ILE A 67 -7.08 -20.87 -21.27
C ILE A 67 -7.76 -22.17 -20.80
N GLN A 68 -7.90 -22.39 -19.49
CA GLN A 68 -8.63 -23.56 -18.98
C GLN A 68 -10.10 -23.56 -19.41
N LEU A 69 -10.74 -22.40 -19.37
CA LEU A 69 -12.18 -22.28 -19.61
C LEU A 69 -12.53 -22.36 -21.10
N PHE A 70 -11.65 -21.88 -22.00
CA PHE A 70 -11.92 -21.81 -23.44
C PHE A 70 -11.09 -22.80 -24.29
N GLY A 71 -9.92 -23.23 -23.82
CA GLY A 71 -8.99 -24.10 -24.56
C GLY A 71 -9.21 -25.61 -24.35
N GLY A 72 -9.95 -25.99 -23.31
CA GLY A 72 -10.16 -27.40 -22.96
C GLY A 72 -8.99 -28.02 -22.20
N MET A 73 -9.30 -29.04 -21.38
CA MET A 73 -8.36 -29.65 -20.43
C MET A 73 -7.26 -30.53 -21.07
N SER A 74 -7.33 -30.77 -22.39
CA SER A 74 -6.49 -31.78 -23.06
C SER A 74 -5.02 -31.40 -23.21
N ASP A 75 -4.67 -30.11 -23.21
CA ASP A 75 -3.30 -29.63 -23.44
C ASP A 75 -2.58 -29.16 -22.16
N PHE A 76 -3.27 -29.19 -21.01
CA PHE A 76 -2.70 -28.65 -19.76
C PHE A 76 -1.51 -29.44 -19.21
N GLY A 77 -1.40 -30.72 -19.58
CA GLY A 77 -0.34 -31.61 -19.09
C GLY A 77 1.05 -31.30 -19.64
N THR A 78 1.15 -30.64 -20.82
CA THR A 78 2.43 -30.34 -21.49
C THR A 78 2.91 -28.90 -21.27
N ASP A 79 2.02 -27.99 -20.86
CA ASP A 79 2.27 -26.55 -20.88
C ASP A 79 2.55 -25.92 -19.50
N VAL A 80 2.78 -26.74 -18.47
CA VAL A 80 2.98 -26.26 -17.09
C VAL A 80 4.27 -25.43 -16.95
N LEU A 81 5.37 -25.83 -17.60
CA LEU A 81 6.66 -25.14 -17.50
C LEU A 81 6.63 -23.73 -18.12
N PRO A 82 6.17 -23.56 -19.38
CA PRO A 82 6.01 -22.23 -19.99
C PRO A 82 5.09 -21.31 -19.18
N LEU A 83 4.05 -21.86 -18.58
CA LEU A 83 3.06 -21.14 -17.79
C LEU A 83 3.63 -20.64 -16.46
N LEU A 84 4.46 -21.45 -15.79
CA LEU A 84 5.23 -21.01 -14.62
C LEU A 84 6.22 -19.89 -14.97
N TRP A 85 6.93 -20.00 -16.09
CA TRP A 85 7.81 -18.93 -16.57
C TRP A 85 7.02 -17.65 -16.86
N ALA A 86 5.88 -17.75 -17.52
CA ALA A 86 5.02 -16.59 -17.80
C ALA A 86 4.56 -15.89 -16.51
N VAL A 87 4.17 -16.66 -15.47
CA VAL A 87 3.83 -16.11 -14.15
C VAL A 87 5.04 -15.41 -13.52
N ALA A 88 6.21 -16.05 -13.55
CA ALA A 88 7.43 -15.49 -12.99
C ALA A 88 7.82 -14.17 -13.69
N PHE A 89 7.79 -14.14 -15.03
CA PHE A 89 8.07 -12.94 -15.81
C PHE A 89 7.05 -11.83 -15.57
N ALA A 90 5.75 -12.15 -15.53
CA ALA A 90 4.71 -11.17 -15.24
C ALA A 90 4.87 -10.56 -13.84
N THR A 91 5.19 -11.40 -12.84
CA THR A 91 5.44 -10.96 -11.46
C THR A 91 6.68 -10.08 -11.38
N ALA A 92 7.78 -10.50 -12.02
CA ALA A 92 9.03 -9.74 -12.05
C ALA A 92 8.86 -8.40 -12.78
N ALA A 93 8.17 -8.38 -13.93
CA ALA A 93 7.85 -7.16 -14.65
C ALA A 93 6.99 -6.23 -13.81
N GLY A 94 5.95 -6.75 -13.14
CA GLY A 94 5.11 -5.99 -12.23
C GLY A 94 5.89 -5.37 -11.07
N LEU A 95 6.80 -6.14 -10.45
CA LEU A 95 7.70 -5.65 -9.40
C LEU A 95 8.62 -4.54 -9.91
N VAL A 96 9.25 -4.72 -11.08
CA VAL A 96 10.20 -3.74 -11.62
C VAL A 96 9.49 -2.45 -12.02
N ILE A 97 8.37 -2.54 -12.75
CA ILE A 97 7.63 -1.37 -13.22
C ILE A 97 7.09 -0.55 -12.03
N ALA A 98 6.42 -1.22 -11.08
CA ALA A 98 5.90 -0.56 -9.90
C ALA A 98 7.01 -0.09 -8.95
N GLY A 99 8.11 -0.84 -8.87
CA GLY A 99 9.30 -0.50 -8.08
C GLY A 99 9.99 0.77 -8.56
N VAL A 100 10.29 0.84 -9.86
CA VAL A 100 10.87 2.03 -10.49
C VAL A 100 9.94 3.22 -10.34
N GLY A 101 8.64 3.04 -10.63
CA GLY A 101 7.64 4.10 -10.45
C GLY A 101 7.58 4.60 -9.01
N SER A 102 7.52 3.70 -8.02
CA SER A 102 7.39 4.08 -6.61
C SER A 102 8.66 4.70 -6.04
N ALA A 103 9.84 4.26 -6.46
CA ALA A 103 11.11 4.86 -6.07
C ALA A 103 11.20 6.36 -6.44
N ILE A 104 10.50 6.78 -7.50
CA ILE A 104 10.47 8.18 -7.95
C ILE A 104 9.28 8.93 -7.31
N PHE A 105 8.07 8.38 -7.41
CA PHE A 105 6.85 9.10 -6.99
C PHE A 105 6.68 9.18 -5.48
N VAL A 106 7.16 8.19 -4.71
CA VAL A 106 7.00 8.20 -3.25
C VAL A 106 7.85 9.31 -2.60
N PRO A 107 9.16 9.45 -2.88
CA PRO A 107 9.93 10.56 -2.32
C PRO A 107 9.41 11.93 -2.77
N LEU A 108 9.05 12.07 -4.05
CA LEU A 108 8.52 13.32 -4.59
C LEU A 108 7.18 13.69 -3.93
N GLY A 109 6.27 12.74 -3.80
CA GLY A 109 4.99 12.90 -3.13
C GLY A 109 5.15 13.20 -1.64
N PHE A 110 6.13 12.59 -0.98
CA PHE A 110 6.45 12.87 0.42
C PHE A 110 6.94 14.31 0.61
N LEU A 111 7.85 14.77 -0.27
CA LEU A 111 8.35 16.15 -0.25
C LEU A 111 7.20 17.15 -0.45
N LEU A 112 6.33 16.92 -1.43
CA LEU A 112 5.13 17.74 -1.67
C LEU A 112 4.19 17.74 -0.45
N ALA A 113 3.94 16.58 0.15
CA ALA A 113 3.08 16.48 1.33
C ALA A 113 3.69 17.21 2.55
N SER A 114 5.02 17.21 2.68
CA SER A 114 5.73 17.92 3.74
C SER A 114 5.82 19.43 3.50
N SER A 115 5.95 19.89 2.26
CA SER A 115 6.08 21.32 1.93
C SER A 115 4.76 22.07 2.01
N LEU A 116 3.64 21.36 1.81
CA LEU A 116 2.28 21.91 1.89
C LEU A 116 1.75 22.04 3.33
N ARG A 117 2.47 21.56 4.35
CA ARG A 117 2.04 21.70 5.75
C ARG A 117 2.62 22.98 6.39
N PRO A 118 1.80 23.83 7.04
CA PRO A 118 2.30 24.93 7.85
C PRO A 118 3.20 24.40 8.97
N SER A 119 4.19 25.22 9.34
CA SER A 119 5.23 24.98 10.34
C SER A 119 4.81 24.12 11.53
N GLY A 120 5.36 22.90 11.60
CA GLY A 120 5.25 21.94 12.70
C GLY A 120 5.87 20.59 12.30
N PRO A 121 6.32 19.75 13.27
CA PRO A 121 6.81 18.42 12.95
C PRO A 121 5.69 17.62 12.28
N PRO A 122 5.95 16.95 11.14
CA PRO A 122 4.92 16.24 10.40
C PRO A 122 4.46 15.01 11.18
N THR A 123 3.36 15.15 11.92
CA THR A 123 2.68 14.01 12.52
C THR A 123 1.95 13.23 11.42
N TRP A 124 2.44 12.03 11.14
CA TRP A 124 1.87 11.11 10.16
C TRP A 124 0.97 10.10 10.84
N ASP A 125 -0.34 10.32 10.73
CA ASP A 125 -1.33 9.35 11.17
C ASP A 125 -1.38 8.12 10.25
N ARG A 126 -1.76 6.96 10.79
CA ARG A 126 -2.02 5.75 9.99
C ARG A 126 -3.01 5.99 8.84
N ARG A 127 -4.00 6.87 9.03
CA ARG A 127 -4.97 7.23 7.99
C ARG A 127 -4.34 8.06 6.88
N SER A 128 -3.44 9.00 7.19
CA SER A 128 -2.74 9.80 6.18
C SER A 128 -1.72 8.96 5.41
N ILE A 129 -1.00 8.05 6.08
CA ILE A 129 -0.07 7.11 5.43
C ILE A 129 -0.82 6.19 4.46
N ASN A 130 -2.00 5.69 4.81
CA ASN A 130 -2.80 4.87 3.90
C ASN A 130 -3.28 5.64 2.67
N LYS A 131 -3.75 6.89 2.84
CA LYS A 131 -4.15 7.73 1.70
C LYS A 131 -2.96 8.05 0.80
N PHE A 132 -1.83 8.38 1.41
CA PHE A 132 -0.58 8.62 0.69
C PHE A 132 -0.14 7.38 -0.10
N GLY A 133 -0.15 6.20 0.53
CA GLY A 133 0.13 4.94 -0.13
C GLY A 133 -0.82 4.61 -1.30
N ALA A 134 -2.11 4.94 -1.17
CA ALA A 134 -3.08 4.78 -2.25
C ALA A 134 -2.75 5.68 -3.46
N ILE A 135 -2.43 6.96 -3.20
CA ILE A 135 -2.09 7.94 -4.25
C ILE A 135 -0.79 7.54 -4.94
N CYS A 136 0.25 7.21 -4.17
CA CYS A 136 1.52 6.75 -4.73
C CYS A 136 1.33 5.45 -5.50
N GLY A 137 0.57 4.50 -4.98
CA GLY A 137 0.24 3.25 -5.69
C GLY A 137 -0.45 3.52 -7.02
N PHE A 138 -1.43 4.43 -7.05
CA PHE A 138 -2.10 4.84 -8.27
C PHE A 138 -1.13 5.46 -9.27
N LEU A 139 -0.32 6.44 -8.87
CA LEU A 139 0.61 7.14 -9.76
C LEU A 139 1.72 6.21 -10.30
N SER A 140 2.27 5.37 -9.44
CA SER A 140 3.29 4.38 -9.80
C SER A 140 2.75 3.24 -10.65
N GLY A 141 1.45 2.97 -10.60
CA GLY A 141 0.79 2.05 -11.53
C GLY A 141 0.45 2.72 -12.86
N TRP A 142 -0.08 3.95 -12.83
CA TRP A 142 -0.65 4.58 -14.01
C TRP A 142 0.41 5.14 -14.96
N ILE A 143 1.35 5.93 -14.43
CA ILE A 143 2.29 6.69 -15.25
C ILE A 143 3.24 5.76 -16.02
N PRO A 144 3.89 4.76 -15.39
CA PRO A 144 4.74 3.82 -16.13
C PRO A 144 3.96 3.04 -17.19
N THR A 145 2.70 2.69 -16.95
CA THR A 145 1.89 1.99 -17.95
C THR A 145 1.58 2.88 -19.16
N ILE A 146 1.26 4.17 -18.97
CA ILE A 146 1.07 5.11 -20.08
C ILE A 146 2.34 5.20 -20.94
N PHE A 147 3.52 5.25 -20.32
CA PHE A 147 4.78 5.25 -21.05
C PHE A 147 5.02 3.97 -21.85
N LEU A 148 4.58 2.81 -21.34
CA LEU A 148 4.74 1.51 -22.00
C LEU A 148 3.70 1.27 -23.10
N THR A 149 2.46 1.71 -22.92
CA THR A 149 1.35 1.46 -23.86
C THR A 149 1.11 2.60 -24.85
N GLY A 150 1.84 3.71 -24.71
CA GLY A 150 1.65 4.93 -25.49
C GLY A 150 0.58 5.86 -24.91
N SER A 151 0.67 7.15 -25.27
CA SER A 151 -0.20 8.24 -24.78
C SER A 151 -1.59 8.30 -25.42
N GLY A 152 -1.97 7.27 -26.20
CA GLY A 152 -3.31 7.16 -26.77
C GLY A 152 -4.37 6.93 -25.68
N ILE A 153 -5.61 7.31 -25.96
CA ILE A 153 -6.76 7.15 -25.03
C ILE A 153 -6.86 5.70 -24.53
N SER A 154 -6.67 4.73 -25.42
CA SER A 154 -6.65 3.31 -25.05
C SER A 154 -5.54 2.95 -24.06
N GLY A 155 -4.33 3.51 -24.23
CA GLY A 155 -3.21 3.27 -23.31
C GLY A 155 -3.46 3.89 -21.92
N VAL A 156 -4.02 5.09 -21.90
CA VAL A 156 -4.42 5.77 -20.64
C VAL A 156 -5.47 4.98 -19.88
N LEU A 157 -6.45 4.41 -20.58
CA LEU A 157 -7.49 3.59 -19.99
C LEU A 157 -6.97 2.23 -19.52
N VAL A 158 -6.09 1.58 -20.29
CA VAL A 158 -5.45 0.32 -19.89
C VAL A 158 -4.63 0.51 -18.62
N GLY A 159 -3.95 1.64 -18.48
CA GLY A 159 -3.20 1.99 -17.28
C GLY A 159 -4.05 2.21 -16.02
N LEU A 160 -5.36 2.45 -16.14
CA LEU A 160 -6.23 2.63 -14.97
C LEU A 160 -6.42 1.34 -14.18
N ILE A 161 -6.38 0.18 -14.85
CA ILE A 161 -6.57 -1.13 -14.21
C ILE A 161 -5.46 -1.42 -13.18
N PRO A 162 -4.16 -1.42 -13.54
CA PRO A 162 -3.09 -1.60 -12.56
C PRO A 162 -3.04 -0.48 -11.51
N ALA A 163 -3.36 0.76 -11.91
CA ALA A 163 -3.39 1.90 -11.00
C ALA A 163 -4.47 1.77 -9.91
N ALA A 164 -5.69 1.39 -10.29
CA ALA A 164 -6.79 1.16 -9.37
C ALA A 164 -6.50 -0.03 -8.45
N PHE A 165 -5.91 -1.10 -8.98
CA PHE A 165 -5.47 -2.25 -8.19
C PHE A 165 -4.45 -1.82 -7.11
N ALA A 166 -3.40 -1.11 -7.51
CA ALA A 166 -2.37 -0.63 -6.60
C ALA A 166 -2.93 0.34 -5.54
N ALA A 167 -3.88 1.21 -5.91
CA ALA A 167 -4.53 2.13 -5.00
C ALA A 167 -5.28 1.44 -3.85
N VAL A 168 -5.80 0.22 -4.08
CA VAL A 168 -6.50 -0.58 -3.06
C VAL A 168 -5.52 -1.48 -2.30
N VAL A 169 -4.60 -2.13 -3.02
CA VAL A 169 -3.72 -3.15 -2.45
C VAL A 169 -2.57 -2.55 -1.65
N ALA A 170 -1.96 -1.45 -2.10
CA ALA A 170 -0.85 -0.83 -1.39
C ALA A 170 -1.22 -0.40 0.05
N PRO A 171 -2.39 0.23 0.31
CA PRO A 171 -2.86 0.49 1.68
C PRO A 171 -3.07 -0.78 2.52
N LEU A 172 -3.55 -1.87 1.92
CA LEU A 172 -3.74 -3.14 2.64
C LEU A 172 -2.40 -3.77 3.04
N LEU A 173 -1.39 -3.68 2.17
CA LEU A 173 -0.03 -4.11 2.46
C LEU A 173 0.64 -3.21 3.51
N LEU A 174 0.45 -1.88 3.41
CA LEU A 174 0.92 -0.92 4.40
C LEU A 174 0.36 -1.19 5.80
N ARG A 175 -0.93 -1.54 5.90
CA ARG A 175 -1.55 -1.95 7.17
C ARG A 175 -0.88 -3.16 7.81
N ARG A 176 -0.20 -4.02 7.04
CA ARG A 176 0.58 -5.14 7.59
C ARG A 176 2.00 -4.70 7.99
N LEU A 177 2.63 -3.83 7.19
CA LEU A 177 4.01 -3.37 7.41
C LEU A 177 4.16 -2.36 8.57
N LEU A 178 3.09 -1.63 8.88
CA LEU A 178 3.05 -0.59 9.92
C LEU A 178 2.37 -1.06 11.22
N ARG A 179 2.13 -2.37 11.38
CA ARG A 179 1.76 -2.96 12.68
C ARG A 179 2.90 -2.77 13.66
#